data_AF-A0A7W9WDU9-F1
#
_entry.id   AF-A0A7W9WDU9-F1
#
_cell.length_a   1.000
_cell.length_b   1.000
_cell.length_c   1.000
_cell.angle_alpha   90.00
_cell.angle_beta   90.00
_cell.angle_gamma   90.00
#
_symmetry.space_group_name_H-M   'P 1'
#
loop_
_entity.id
_entity.type
_entity.pdbx_description
1 polymer ?
#
loop_
_entity_poly.entity_id
_entity_poly.type
_entity_poly.pdbx_seq_one_letter_code
_entity_poly.pdbx_strand_id
1 'polypeptide(L)'
;MRLTVLHQYALGVVQVDAAGGKALQDRLHSIKWHLWHGNAERAVEKILDLDDIVATHQDDPLVTKKYGKLRPLSRLIADFNTYVEQNRYFIVDYSERHHYGERVSTGFVESAVNQVLAKRMVKRQQMQWTKKGAHLLVQARTKVLNEEWEDCFRQQYPGFRSVPAEPLLMAA
;
A
#
# COMPACT_ATOMS: atom_id res chain seq x y z
N MET A 1 5.28 -1.85 1.65
CA MET A 1 5.92 -1.34 0.41
C MET A 1 7.45 -1.28 0.62
N ARG A 2 8.16 -2.36 0.26
CA ARG A 2 9.62 -2.49 0.47
C ARG A 2 10.45 -2.07 -0.76
N LEU A 3 9.95 -2.31 -1.98
CA LEU A 3 10.65 -2.01 -3.24
C LEU A 3 10.94 -0.53 -3.47
N THR A 4 10.04 0.39 -3.09
CA THR A 4 10.27 1.83 -3.29
C THR A 4 11.41 2.33 -2.43
N VAL A 5 11.56 1.82 -1.21
CA VAL A 5 12.69 2.16 -0.34
C VAL A 5 13.98 1.65 -0.98
N LEU A 6 14.02 0.39 -1.43
CA LEU A 6 15.16 -0.18 -2.13
C LEU A 6 15.54 0.65 -3.38
N HIS A 7 14.55 1.15 -4.11
CA HIS A 7 14.79 2.01 -5.28
C HIS A 7 15.45 3.35 -4.90
N GLN A 8 15.10 3.94 -3.74
CA GLN A 8 15.77 5.15 -3.24
C GLN A 8 17.23 4.89 -2.87
N TYR A 9 17.56 3.70 -2.35
CA TYR A 9 18.95 3.32 -2.11
C TYR A 9 19.71 3.15 -3.44
N ALA A 10 19.10 2.48 -4.42
CA ALA A 10 19.70 2.32 -5.75
C ALA A 10 20.03 3.68 -6.40
N LEU A 11 19.14 4.68 -6.29
CA LEU A 11 19.41 6.06 -6.73
C LEU A 11 20.63 6.69 -6.03
N GLY A 12 20.85 6.37 -4.76
CA GLY A 12 22.04 6.81 -4.04
C GLY A 12 23.32 6.14 -4.53
N VAL A 13 23.26 4.86 -4.90
CA VAL A 13 24.37 4.13 -5.51
C VAL A 13 24.72 4.72 -6.88
N VAL A 14 23.73 5.10 -7.71
CA VAL A 14 23.95 5.74 -9.03
C VAL A 14 24.87 6.98 -8.94
N GLN A 15 24.84 7.72 -7.83
CA GLN A 15 25.69 8.92 -7.64
C GLN A 15 27.17 8.58 -7.42
N VAL A 16 27.47 7.34 -7.03
CA VAL A 16 28.81 6.88 -6.66
C VAL A 16 29.37 5.90 -7.70
N ASP A 17 28.51 5.00 -8.18
CA ASP A 17 28.72 4.12 -9.32
C ASP A 17 27.45 4.11 -10.18
N ALA A 18 27.50 4.82 -11.31
CA ALA A 18 26.37 4.95 -12.23
C ALA A 18 26.00 3.61 -12.87
N ALA A 19 26.98 2.76 -13.18
CA ALA A 19 26.74 1.48 -13.85
C ALA A 19 26.12 0.48 -12.88
N GLY A 20 26.71 0.31 -11.69
CA GLY A 20 26.20 -0.58 -10.66
C GLY A 20 24.85 -0.12 -10.10
N GLY A 21 24.67 1.19 -9.90
CA GLY A 21 23.40 1.76 -9.48
C GLY A 21 22.27 1.50 -10.49
N LYS A 22 22.56 1.62 -11.80
CA LYS A 22 21.59 1.29 -12.85
C LYS A 22 21.27 -0.21 -12.87
N ALA A 23 22.27 -1.07 -12.72
CA ALA A 23 22.06 -2.52 -12.62
C ALA A 23 21.14 -2.90 -11.45
N LEU A 24 21.28 -2.23 -10.30
CA LEU A 24 20.37 -2.39 -9.16
C LEU A 24 18.93 -1.96 -9.50
N GLN A 25 18.76 -0.83 -10.19
CA GLN A 25 17.42 -0.37 -10.60
C GLN A 25 16.74 -1.33 -11.57
N ASP A 26 17.48 -1.81 -12.58
CA ASP A 26 16.97 -2.76 -13.57
C ASP A 26 16.57 -4.09 -12.90
N ARG A 27 17.37 -4.54 -11.94
CA ARG A 27 17.06 -5.73 -11.15
C ARG A 27 15.81 -5.55 -10.30
N LEU A 28 15.67 -4.42 -9.61
CA LEU A 28 14.46 -4.09 -8.85
C LEU A 28 13.21 -4.02 -9.73
N HIS A 29 13.35 -3.51 -10.96
CA HIS A 29 12.24 -3.49 -11.93
C HIS A 29 11.85 -4.90 -12.38
N SER A 30 12.84 -5.76 -12.66
CA SER A 30 12.60 -7.18 -12.98
C SER A 30 11.93 -7.93 -11.83
N ILE A 31 12.37 -7.73 -10.59
CA ILE A 31 11.73 -8.32 -9.41
C ILE A 31 10.27 -7.89 -9.31
N LYS A 32 10.00 -6.58 -9.43
CA LYS A 32 8.63 -6.05 -9.43
C LYS A 32 7.78 -6.70 -10.51
N TRP A 33 8.32 -6.88 -11.71
CA TRP A 33 7.62 -7.52 -12.82
C TRP A 33 7.26 -8.97 -12.50
N HIS A 34 8.19 -9.78 -12.00
CA HIS A 34 7.91 -11.17 -11.65
C HIS A 34 6.86 -11.29 -10.54
N LEU A 35 6.97 -10.47 -9.50
CA LEU A 35 5.98 -10.43 -8.42
C LEU A 35 4.58 -10.03 -8.91
N TRP A 36 4.51 -9.14 -9.90
CA TRP A 36 3.24 -8.74 -10.51
C TRP A 36 2.57 -9.89 -11.30
N HIS A 37 3.37 -10.74 -11.93
CA HIS A 37 2.90 -11.90 -12.72
C HIS A 37 2.82 -13.18 -11.88
N GLY A 38 2.69 -13.07 -10.55
CA GLY A 38 2.58 -14.23 -9.65
C GLY A 38 3.82 -15.12 -9.57
N ASN A 39 4.91 -14.78 -10.26
CA ASN A 39 6.10 -15.61 -10.37
C ASN A 39 7.05 -15.37 -9.18
N ALA A 40 6.63 -15.86 -8.02
CA ALA A 40 7.35 -15.69 -6.77
C ALA A 40 8.74 -16.35 -6.80
N GLU A 41 8.87 -17.53 -7.41
CA GLU A 41 10.14 -18.27 -7.49
C GLU A 41 11.20 -17.47 -8.26
N ARG A 42 10.86 -16.98 -9.47
CA ARG A 42 11.77 -16.11 -10.22
C ARG A 42 12.05 -14.81 -9.49
N ALA A 43 11.08 -14.24 -8.78
CA ALA A 43 11.32 -13.04 -8.00
C ALA A 43 12.38 -13.27 -6.89
N VAL A 44 12.35 -14.43 -6.21
CA VAL A 44 13.33 -14.81 -5.18
C VAL A 44 14.72 -14.95 -5.79
N GLU A 45 14.86 -15.69 -6.89
CA GLU A 45 16.14 -15.79 -7.62
C GLU A 45 16.71 -14.40 -7.96
N LYS A 46 15.85 -13.49 -8.45
CA LYS A 46 16.26 -12.13 -8.79
C LYS A 46 16.62 -11.28 -7.57
N ILE A 47 16.07 -11.58 -6.39
CA ILE A 47 16.46 -10.92 -5.13
C ILE A 47 17.83 -11.41 -4.66
N LEU A 48 18.15 -12.69 -4.84
CA LEU A 48 19.49 -13.22 -4.56
C LEU A 48 20.53 -12.57 -5.49
N ASP A 49 20.24 -12.50 -6.80
CA ASP A 49 21.09 -11.77 -7.75
C ASP A 49 21.32 -10.31 -7.33
N LEU A 50 20.29 -9.66 -6.74
CA LEU A 50 20.39 -8.29 -6.25
C LEU A 50 21.33 -8.19 -5.04
N ASP A 51 21.28 -9.18 -4.13
CA ASP A 51 22.15 -9.23 -2.95
C ASP A 51 23.62 -9.42 -3.36
N ASP A 52 23.90 -10.27 -4.35
CA ASP A 52 25.25 -10.48 -4.90
C ASP A 52 25.83 -9.20 -5.52
N ILE A 53 25.00 -8.42 -6.24
CA ILE A 53 25.40 -7.11 -6.77
C ILE A 53 25.79 -6.19 -5.61
N VAL A 54 24.99 -6.12 -4.54
CA VAL A 54 25.29 -5.27 -3.38
C VAL A 54 26.54 -5.74 -2.63
N ALA A 55 26.76 -7.05 -2.50
CA ALA A 55 27.97 -7.60 -1.92
C ALA A 55 29.23 -7.15 -2.68
N THR A 56 29.18 -7.18 -4.02
CA THR A 56 30.28 -6.67 -4.87
C THR A 56 30.61 -5.20 -4.59
N HIS A 57 29.58 -4.36 -4.37
CA HIS A 57 29.79 -2.95 -4.02
C HIS A 57 30.33 -2.76 -2.59
N GLN A 58 30.03 -3.68 -1.66
CA GLN A 58 30.57 -3.66 -0.31
C GLN A 58 32.05 -4.03 -0.28
N ASP A 59 32.49 -4.89 -1.19
CA ASP A 59 33.89 -5.27 -1.34
C ASP A 59 34.73 -4.19 -2.05
N ASP A 60 34.10 -3.26 -2.79
CA ASP A 60 34.78 -2.11 -3.40
C ASP A 60 35.03 -1.00 -2.36
N PRO A 61 36.31 -0.71 -2.01
CA PRO A 61 36.64 0.32 -1.03
C PRO A 61 36.29 1.74 -1.48
N LEU A 62 36.31 2.02 -2.78
CA LEU A 62 35.97 3.34 -3.34
C LEU A 62 34.48 3.61 -3.23
N VAL A 63 33.65 2.61 -3.54
CA VAL A 63 32.20 2.72 -3.39
C VAL A 63 31.82 2.80 -1.92
N THR A 64 32.36 1.92 -1.08
CA THR A 64 32.04 1.89 0.35
C THR A 64 32.43 3.19 1.06
N LYS A 65 33.55 3.81 0.68
CA LYS A 65 33.97 5.12 1.22
C LYS A 65 33.01 6.25 0.82
N LYS A 66 32.48 6.21 -0.40
CA LYS A 66 31.60 7.26 -0.94
C LYS A 66 30.11 7.05 -0.58
N TYR A 67 29.69 5.82 -0.35
CA TYR A 67 28.30 5.47 -0.04
C TYR A 67 28.20 4.60 1.24
N GLY A 68 28.16 5.24 2.41
CA GLY A 68 28.07 4.55 3.71
C GLY A 68 26.76 3.81 4.00
N LYS A 69 25.83 3.76 3.04
CA LYS A 69 24.49 3.17 3.18
C LYS A 69 24.34 1.76 2.57
N LEU A 70 25.44 1.14 2.11
CA LEU A 70 25.42 -0.23 1.56
C LEU A 70 25.03 -1.31 2.58
N ARG A 71 25.47 -1.17 3.84
CA ARG A 71 25.11 -2.14 4.90
C ARG A 71 23.61 -2.10 5.23
N PRO A 72 22.99 -0.92 5.47
CA PRO A 72 21.54 -0.82 5.56
C PRO A 72 20.79 -1.37 4.33
N LEU A 73 21.31 -1.12 3.12
CA LEU A 73 20.73 -1.65 1.88
C LEU A 73 20.69 -3.19 1.87
N SER A 74 21.82 -3.86 2.14
CA SER A 74 21.88 -5.33 2.18
C SER A 74 20.91 -5.91 3.22
N ARG A 75 20.81 -5.31 4.42
CA ARG A 75 19.81 -5.74 5.41
C ARG A 75 18.37 -5.64 4.90
N LEU A 76 18.03 -4.53 4.23
CA LEU A 76 16.70 -4.36 3.64
C LEU A 76 16.42 -5.38 2.52
N ILE A 77 17.42 -5.76 1.75
CA ILE A 77 17.32 -6.81 0.72
C ILE A 77 17.10 -8.17 1.39
N ALA A 78 17.87 -8.52 2.43
CA ALA A 78 17.70 -9.76 3.18
C ALA A 78 16.31 -9.86 3.84
N ASP A 79 15.83 -8.77 4.46
CA ASP A 79 14.49 -8.70 5.00
C ASP A 79 13.45 -8.92 3.90
N PHE A 80 13.62 -8.23 2.76
CA PHE A 80 12.73 -8.34 1.61
C PHE A 80 12.68 -9.76 1.04
N ASN A 81 13.84 -10.41 0.89
CA ASN A 81 13.93 -11.81 0.49
C ASN A 81 13.13 -12.71 1.43
N THR A 82 13.39 -12.61 2.73
CA THR A 82 12.69 -13.37 3.77
C THR A 82 11.17 -13.20 3.67
N TYR A 83 10.71 -11.97 3.45
CA TYR A 83 9.29 -11.70 3.29
C TYR A 83 8.69 -12.32 2.04
N VAL A 84 9.34 -12.17 0.88
CA VAL A 84 8.84 -12.76 -0.38
C VAL A 84 8.82 -14.28 -0.26
N GLU A 85 9.88 -14.87 0.29
CA GLU A 85 10.01 -16.32 0.47
C GLU A 85 8.91 -16.88 1.38
N GLN A 86 8.69 -16.27 2.55
CA GLN A 86 7.65 -16.68 3.50
C GLN A 86 6.24 -16.54 2.93
N ASN A 87 6.03 -15.62 2.00
CA ASN A 87 4.72 -15.31 1.44
C ASN A 87 4.55 -15.84 0.01
N ARG A 88 5.50 -16.63 -0.53
CA ARG A 88 5.55 -17.02 -1.94
C ARG A 88 4.25 -17.64 -2.46
N TYR A 89 3.62 -18.48 -1.65
CA TYR A 89 2.35 -19.16 -1.97
C TYR A 89 1.11 -18.24 -1.89
N PHE A 90 1.24 -17.07 -1.28
CA PHE A 90 0.19 -16.06 -1.17
C PHE A 90 0.35 -14.94 -2.21
N ILE A 91 1.41 -14.97 -3.02
CA ILE A 91 1.62 -13.98 -4.08
C ILE A 91 0.63 -14.26 -5.21
N VAL A 92 -0.26 -13.30 -5.42
CA VAL A 92 -1.30 -13.34 -6.44
C VAL A 92 -0.71 -12.91 -7.79
N ASP A 93 -1.12 -13.58 -8.87
CA ASP A 93 -0.90 -13.06 -10.23
C ASP A 93 -1.84 -11.87 -10.50
N TYR A 94 -1.32 -10.67 -10.31
CA TYR A 94 -2.05 -9.44 -10.57
C TYR A 94 -2.18 -9.14 -12.07
N SER A 95 -1.30 -9.71 -12.90
CA SER A 95 -1.38 -9.56 -14.36
C SER A 95 -2.59 -10.32 -14.91
N GLU A 96 -2.80 -11.54 -14.45
CA GLU A 96 -3.96 -12.37 -14.80
C GLU A 96 -5.27 -11.68 -14.36
N ARG A 97 -5.33 -11.24 -13.10
CA ARG A 97 -6.47 -10.47 -12.58
C ARG A 97 -6.77 -9.25 -13.42
N HIS A 98 -5.73 -8.50 -13.80
CA HIS A 98 -5.89 -7.32 -14.65
C HIS A 98 -6.45 -7.69 -16.04
N HIS A 99 -5.95 -8.79 -16.65
CA HIS A 99 -6.45 -9.27 -17.94
C HIS A 99 -7.92 -9.70 -17.91
N TYR A 100 -8.36 -10.30 -16.81
CA TYR A 100 -9.77 -10.69 -16.61
C TYR A 100 -10.66 -9.56 -16.05
N GLY A 101 -10.13 -8.35 -15.86
CA GLY A 101 -10.89 -7.23 -15.29
C GLY A 101 -11.25 -7.42 -13.82
N GLU A 102 -10.58 -8.35 -13.13
CA GLU A 102 -10.73 -8.55 -11.70
C GLU A 102 -10.11 -7.41 -10.89
N ARG A 103 -10.49 -7.34 -9.61
CA ARG A 103 -9.97 -6.30 -8.72
C ARG A 103 -8.49 -6.51 -8.41
N VAL A 104 -7.66 -5.61 -8.95
CA VAL A 104 -6.20 -5.59 -8.75
C VAL A 104 -5.78 -4.82 -7.49
N SER A 105 -6.54 -3.80 -7.08
CA SER A 105 -6.16 -2.91 -5.97
C SER A 105 -7.19 -2.89 -4.84
N THR A 106 -6.71 -3.05 -3.61
CA THR A 106 -7.46 -2.73 -2.39
C THR A 106 -7.57 -1.22 -2.15
N GLY A 107 -6.87 -0.38 -2.93
CA GLY A 107 -6.77 1.06 -2.72
C GLY A 107 -8.11 1.78 -2.57
N PHE A 108 -9.13 1.40 -3.35
CA PHE A 108 -10.48 1.95 -3.16
C PHE A 108 -11.09 1.58 -1.79
N VAL A 109 -10.95 0.33 -1.35
CA VAL A 109 -11.44 -0.12 -0.03
C VAL A 109 -10.62 0.52 1.09
N GLU A 110 -9.29 0.57 0.96
CA GLU A 110 -8.40 1.24 1.91
C GLU A 110 -8.73 2.74 2.01
N SER A 111 -9.01 3.39 0.89
CA SER A 111 -9.43 4.79 0.85
C SER A 111 -10.78 4.99 1.55
N ALA A 112 -11.76 4.13 1.30
CA ALA A 112 -13.06 4.18 1.97
C ALA A 112 -12.91 3.98 3.50
N VAL A 113 -12.14 2.99 3.92
CA VAL A 113 -11.84 2.76 5.35
C VAL A 113 -11.12 3.97 5.96
N ASN A 114 -10.15 4.56 5.25
CA ASN A 114 -9.48 5.77 5.68
C ASN A 114 -10.45 6.95 5.80
N GLN A 115 -11.41 7.12 4.89
CA GLN A 115 -12.40 8.18 4.97
C GLN A 115 -13.25 8.06 6.25
N VAL A 116 -13.65 6.84 6.61
CA VAL A 116 -14.42 6.55 7.83
C VAL A 116 -13.57 6.78 9.09
N LEU A 117 -12.33 6.30 9.12
CA LEU A 117 -11.54 6.21 10.35
C LEU A 117 -10.56 7.37 10.55
N ALA A 118 -9.85 7.77 9.49
CA ALA A 118 -8.59 8.49 9.60
C ALA A 118 -8.70 9.78 10.43
N LYS A 119 -9.73 10.60 10.18
CA LYS A 119 -9.89 11.92 10.84
C LYS A 119 -10.01 11.87 12.37
N ARG A 120 -10.50 10.79 12.99
CA ARG A 120 -10.75 10.75 14.46
C ARG A 120 -9.99 9.65 15.19
N MET A 121 -9.38 8.72 14.45
CA MET A 121 -8.68 7.56 15.01
C MET A 121 -7.16 7.62 14.81
N VAL A 122 -6.67 8.08 13.64
CA VAL A 122 -5.25 7.93 13.25
C VAL A 122 -4.57 9.24 12.86
N LYS A 123 -5.32 10.23 12.37
CA LYS A 123 -4.80 11.53 11.91
C LYS A 123 -5.16 12.64 12.92
N ARG A 124 -5.01 13.91 12.53
CA ARG A 124 -5.30 15.08 13.37
C ARG A 124 -6.67 14.96 14.04
N GLN A 125 -6.76 15.33 15.32
CA GLN A 125 -7.95 15.17 16.20
C GLN A 125 -8.18 13.73 16.72
N GLN A 126 -7.10 13.00 16.97
CA GLN A 126 -7.16 11.72 17.69
C GLN A 126 -7.80 11.92 19.07
N MET A 127 -8.71 11.02 19.43
CA MET A 127 -9.31 10.97 20.76
C MET A 127 -9.07 9.59 21.38
N GLN A 128 -9.03 9.52 22.71
CA GLN A 128 -9.03 8.24 23.41
C GLN A 128 -10.46 7.71 23.47
N TRP A 129 -10.70 6.59 22.80
CA TRP A 129 -12.00 5.97 22.71
C TRP A 129 -12.04 4.65 23.46
N THR A 130 -13.17 4.36 24.10
CA THR A 130 -13.50 2.98 24.48
C THR A 130 -13.82 2.17 23.22
N LYS A 131 -13.71 0.82 23.29
CA LYS A 131 -14.10 -0.06 22.17
C LYS A 131 -15.53 0.23 21.68
N LYS A 132 -16.45 0.46 22.62
CA LYS A 132 -17.85 0.83 22.33
C LYS A 132 -17.95 2.18 21.61
N GLY A 133 -17.24 3.21 22.10
CA GLY A 133 -17.25 4.54 21.48
C GLY A 133 -16.68 4.51 20.05
N ALA A 134 -15.60 3.76 19.83
CA ALA A 134 -15.05 3.58 18.49
C ALA A 134 -16.03 2.89 17.54
N HIS A 135 -16.68 1.81 18.00
CA HIS A 135 -17.68 1.09 17.22
C HIS A 135 -18.86 1.98 16.80
N LEU A 136 -19.44 2.73 17.75
CA LEU A 136 -20.56 3.64 17.49
C LEU A 136 -20.17 4.78 16.54
N LEU A 137 -18.96 5.34 16.69
CA LEU A 137 -18.48 6.40 15.79
C LEU A 137 -18.33 5.89 14.35
N VAL A 138 -17.83 4.67 14.16
CA VAL A 138 -17.73 4.05 12.83
C VAL A 138 -19.12 3.93 12.21
N GLN A 139 -20.10 3.38 12.95
CA GLN A 139 -21.47 3.27 12.46
C GLN A 139 -22.06 4.64 12.07
N ALA A 140 -21.96 5.63 12.95
CA ALA A 140 -22.47 6.98 12.69
C ALA A 140 -21.83 7.60 11.44
N ARG A 141 -20.51 7.50 11.29
CA ARG A 141 -19.80 8.04 10.12
C ARG A 141 -20.15 7.31 8.84
N THR A 142 -20.30 5.99 8.88
CA THR A 142 -20.78 5.22 7.72
C THR A 142 -22.18 5.67 7.31
N LYS A 143 -23.11 5.81 8.27
CA LYS A 143 -24.47 6.31 8.00
C LYS A 143 -24.48 7.73 7.42
N VAL A 144 -23.60 8.62 7.89
CA VAL A 144 -23.43 9.96 7.30
C VAL A 144 -22.92 9.87 5.86
N LEU A 145 -21.93 9.02 5.58
CA LEU A 145 -21.36 8.86 4.24
C LEU A 145 -22.33 8.22 3.25
N ASN A 146 -23.21 7.34 3.73
CA ASN A 146 -24.28 6.74 2.94
C ASN A 146 -25.53 7.64 2.82
N GLU A 147 -25.52 8.84 3.39
CA GLU A 147 -26.67 9.75 3.44
C GLU A 147 -27.88 9.22 4.25
N GLU A 148 -27.70 8.13 4.99
CA GLU A 148 -28.73 7.46 5.80
C GLU A 148 -28.90 8.08 7.20
N TRP A 149 -28.00 8.98 7.61
CA TRP A 149 -27.98 9.50 8.98
C TRP A 149 -29.26 10.24 9.37
N GLU A 150 -29.80 11.04 8.44
CA GLU A 150 -31.03 11.78 8.72
C GLU A 150 -32.24 10.86 8.84
N ASP A 151 -32.31 9.79 8.05
CA ASP A 151 -33.38 8.79 8.15
C ASP A 151 -33.32 8.05 9.48
N CYS A 152 -32.13 7.66 9.94
CA CYS A 152 -31.96 7.10 11.28
C CYS A 152 -32.46 8.06 12.36
N PHE A 153 -32.21 9.37 12.22
CA PHE A 153 -32.72 10.38 13.15
C PHE A 153 -34.24 10.53 13.06
N ARG A 154 -34.82 10.50 11.85
CA ARG A 154 -36.26 10.62 11.63
C ARG A 154 -37.06 9.45 12.22
N GLN A 155 -36.48 8.26 12.32
CA GLN A 155 -37.11 7.12 13.02
C GLN A 155 -37.42 7.44 14.49
N GLN A 156 -36.56 8.23 15.15
CA GLN A 156 -36.75 8.63 16.54
C GLN A 156 -37.39 10.02 16.68
N TYR A 157 -37.16 10.91 15.71
CA TYR A 157 -37.63 12.30 15.69
C TYR A 157 -38.26 12.63 14.34
N PRO A 158 -39.56 12.32 14.11
CA PRO A 158 -40.19 12.44 12.79
C PRO A 158 -40.16 13.86 12.19
N GLY A 159 -40.12 14.90 13.03
CA GLY A 159 -40.03 16.30 12.59
C GLY A 159 -38.62 16.79 12.26
N PHE A 160 -37.59 15.94 12.40
CA PHE A 160 -36.21 16.35 12.12
C PHE A 160 -35.98 16.48 10.61
N ARG A 161 -35.79 17.72 10.13
CA ARG A 161 -35.54 18.05 8.71
C ARG A 161 -36.51 17.29 7.80
N SER A 162 -37.80 17.59 7.95
CA SER A 162 -38.85 16.93 7.17
C SER A 162 -38.58 17.06 5.68
N VAL A 163 -38.51 15.93 4.99
CA VAL A 163 -38.43 15.91 3.52
C VAL A 163 -39.76 16.43 3.00
N PRO A 164 -39.80 17.48 2.15
CA PRO A 164 -41.02 17.91 1.50
C PRO A 164 -41.60 16.72 0.74
N ALA A 165 -42.90 16.47 0.84
CA ALA A 165 -43.54 15.47 -0.01
C ALA A 165 -43.20 15.79 -1.46
N GLU A 166 -42.58 14.86 -2.19
CA GLU A 166 -42.41 14.99 -3.63
C GLU A 166 -43.79 15.30 -4.22
N PRO A 167 -43.95 16.41 -4.97
CA PRO A 167 -45.19 16.63 -5.67
C PRO A 167 -45.36 15.46 -6.63
N LEU A 168 -46.35 14.62 -6.37
CA LEU A 168 -46.81 13.60 -7.31
C LEU A 168 -46.92 14.30 -8.66
N LEU A 169 -46.04 13.92 -9.59
CA LEU A 169 -46.18 14.26 -10.99
C LEU A 169 -47.52 13.66 -11.43
N MET A 170 -48.56 14.50 -11.38
CA MET A 170 -49.86 14.23 -11.97
C MET A 170 -49.58 14.03 -13.46
N ALA A 171 -49.50 12.76 -13.87
CA ALA A 171 -49.46 12.39 -15.27
C ALA A 171 -50.73 12.95 -15.92
N ALA A 172 -50.54 13.85 -16.88
CA ALA A 172 -51.57 14.40 -17.74
C ALA A 172 -51.93 13.40 -18.86
#